data_AF-A0A9P5YQS1-F1
#
_entry.id   AF-A0A9P5YQS1-F1
#
_cell.length_a   1.000
_cell.length_b   1.000
_cell.length_c   1.000
_cell.angle_alpha   90.00
_cell.angle_beta   90.00
_cell.angle_gamma   90.00
#
_symmetry.space_group_name_H-M   'P 1'
#
loop_
_entity.id
_entity.type
_entity.pdbx_description
1 polymer ?
#
loop_
_entity_poly.entity_id
_entity_poly.type
_entity_poly.pdbx_seq_one_letter_code
_entity_poly.pdbx_strand_id
1 'polypeptide(L)'
;MKWTNLIYNALVALSLGATAMAETHGGIYTSLGCFNDSATHPALMGPKLLNQPDLSIDQCQAFCGPILYSGVEDGKDCYCGEAIEGGSVVIGYQACNVLCTGGVAYCGGVNAIQIFQVKDYVPPPLWTPLGCYTDYPLSRTLRAGSYIDTNDMSLEDCEDFCDGDHYTYAGVEGGNECYCDNKIHAPGKLTDALECDIQCSGDPDNTCGGSNRIEIFEKIRE
;
A
#
# COMPACT_ATOMS: atom_id res chain seq x y z
N MET A 1 -8.89 26.20 -71.10
CA MET A 1 -10.30 25.78 -71.25
C MET A 1 -10.59 24.68 -70.23
N LYS A 2 -11.55 24.94 -69.33
CA LYS A 2 -12.46 24.05 -68.57
C LYS A 2 -11.85 22.82 -67.87
N TRP A 3 -11.78 22.71 -66.54
CA TRP A 3 -12.80 22.67 -65.47
C TRP A 3 -13.83 21.52 -65.55
N THR A 4 -14.07 20.93 -64.37
CA THR A 4 -15.16 20.04 -63.86
C THR A 4 -14.83 18.52 -63.81
N ASN A 5 -15.04 17.76 -62.71
CA ASN A 5 -16.09 17.83 -61.68
C ASN A 5 -15.71 17.17 -60.31
N LEU A 6 -16.07 17.88 -59.22
CA LEU A 6 -16.76 17.49 -57.96
C LEU A 6 -16.13 16.40 -57.06
N ILE A 7 -15.61 16.70 -55.86
CA ILE A 7 -16.25 17.20 -54.61
C ILE A 7 -17.40 16.30 -54.12
N TYR A 8 -17.16 15.61 -53.01
CA TYR A 8 -18.16 15.38 -51.96
C TYR A 8 -17.56 15.78 -50.61
N ASN A 9 -18.16 16.82 -50.02
CA ASN A 9 -18.02 17.25 -48.63
C ASN A 9 -18.70 16.24 -47.68
N ALA A 10 -18.21 16.10 -46.45
CA ALA A 10 -18.98 16.48 -45.26
C ALA A 10 -18.13 16.35 -43.98
N LEU A 11 -18.12 17.44 -43.22
CA LEU A 11 -17.63 17.58 -41.85
C LEU A 11 -18.55 16.86 -40.84
N VAL A 12 -18.01 16.72 -39.63
CA VAL A 12 -18.65 16.63 -38.29
C VAL A 12 -19.04 15.24 -37.79
N ALA A 13 -18.30 14.79 -36.75
CA ALA A 13 -18.89 14.31 -35.51
C ALA A 13 -17.86 14.38 -34.37
N LEU A 14 -17.94 15.43 -33.56
CA LEU A 14 -17.58 15.40 -32.14
C LEU A 14 -18.54 14.43 -31.43
N SER A 15 -18.03 13.47 -30.67
CA SER A 15 -18.66 13.05 -29.41
C SER A 15 -17.74 12.15 -28.58
N LEU A 16 -17.28 12.71 -27.47
CA LEU A 16 -17.31 12.13 -26.12
C LEU A 16 -16.82 10.68 -25.95
N GLY A 17 -15.61 10.58 -25.43
CA GLY A 17 -15.11 9.43 -24.69
C GLY A 17 -13.78 9.81 -24.06
N ALA A 18 -13.82 10.51 -22.93
CA ALA A 18 -12.65 10.69 -22.09
C ALA A 18 -12.20 9.30 -21.62
N THR A 19 -11.32 8.68 -22.39
CA THR A 19 -10.53 7.55 -21.92
C THR A 19 -9.39 8.18 -21.12
N ALA A 20 -9.34 7.82 -19.84
CA ALA A 20 -8.38 8.34 -18.88
C ALA A 20 -6.96 8.30 -19.46
N MET A 21 -6.26 9.43 -19.40
CA MET A 21 -4.83 9.49 -19.68
C MET A 21 -4.09 8.82 -18.52
N ALA A 22 -4.07 7.49 -18.51
CA ALA A 22 -3.05 6.75 -17.78
C ALA A 22 -1.74 6.92 -18.56
N GLU A 23 -1.12 8.09 -18.40
CA GLU A 23 0.19 8.36 -18.98
C GLU A 23 1.22 7.61 -18.13
N THR A 24 1.80 6.56 -18.71
CA THR A 24 2.85 5.75 -18.07
C THR A 24 4.16 6.55 -18.06
N HIS A 25 4.30 7.43 -17.08
CA HIS A 25 5.62 7.90 -16.66
C HIS A 25 6.33 6.71 -16.00
N GLY A 26 7.58 6.44 -16.39
CA GLY A 26 8.31 5.18 -16.19
C GLY A 26 8.71 4.86 -14.74
N GLY A 27 7.83 5.07 -13.78
CA GLY A 27 8.02 4.78 -12.37
C GLY A 27 7.21 3.59 -11.88
N ILE A 28 7.55 3.13 -10.68
CA ILE A 28 6.81 2.14 -9.89
C ILE A 28 5.42 2.62 -9.47
N TYR A 29 4.92 3.77 -9.94
CA TYR A 29 3.64 4.36 -9.54
C TYR A 29 2.57 4.22 -10.63
N THR A 30 1.29 4.18 -10.21
CA THR A 30 0.09 4.27 -11.06
C THR A 30 -0.73 5.48 -10.64
N SER A 31 -1.21 6.27 -11.61
CA SER A 31 -2.11 7.39 -11.34
C SER A 31 -3.46 6.89 -10.81
N LEU A 32 -3.90 7.43 -9.66
CA LEU A 32 -5.23 7.19 -9.10
C LEU A 32 -6.25 8.25 -9.55
N GLY A 33 -5.79 9.36 -10.13
CA GLY A 33 -6.62 10.42 -10.66
C GLY A 33 -6.50 11.72 -9.88
N CYS A 34 -7.50 12.58 -10.04
CA CYS A 34 -7.56 13.91 -9.43
C CYS A 34 -8.46 13.88 -8.20
N PHE A 35 -7.98 14.43 -7.09
CA PHE A 35 -8.66 14.43 -5.80
C PHE A 35 -8.84 15.86 -5.30
N ASN A 36 -9.89 16.12 -4.52
CA ASN A 36 -9.99 17.41 -3.83
C ASN A 36 -8.93 17.48 -2.73
N ASP A 37 -8.28 18.64 -2.62
CA ASP A 37 -7.29 18.92 -1.60
C ASP A 37 -7.55 20.27 -0.94
N SER A 38 -7.19 20.41 0.33
CA SER A 38 -7.43 21.62 1.10
C SER A 38 -6.33 21.82 2.12
N ALA A 39 -5.87 23.06 2.27
CA ALA A 39 -4.89 23.42 3.28
C ALA A 39 -5.32 23.09 4.73
N THR A 40 -6.63 22.95 4.99
CA THR A 40 -7.16 22.56 6.32
C THR A 40 -7.38 21.05 6.47
N HIS A 41 -7.50 20.33 5.36
CA HIS A 41 -7.74 18.89 5.33
C HIS A 41 -6.97 18.28 4.14
N PRO A 42 -5.63 18.17 4.22
CA PRO A 42 -4.83 17.73 3.10
C PRO A 42 -5.11 16.26 2.76
N ALA A 43 -5.06 15.91 1.47
CA ALA A 43 -5.25 14.54 1.05
C ALA A 43 -4.05 13.65 1.45
N LEU A 44 -2.83 14.18 1.44
CA LEU A 44 -1.60 13.46 1.79
C LEU A 44 -0.86 14.21 2.91
N MET A 45 -0.65 13.55 4.05
CA MET A 45 -0.13 14.19 5.28
C MET A 45 1.34 13.89 5.60
N GLY A 46 2.05 13.20 4.72
CA GLY A 46 3.44 12.81 4.87
C GLY A 46 4.46 13.89 4.45
N PRO A 47 5.70 13.48 4.11
CA PRO A 47 6.73 14.38 3.61
C PRO A 47 6.30 15.22 2.40
N LYS A 48 6.86 16.41 2.25
CA LYS A 48 6.53 17.33 1.15
C LYS A 48 7.73 18.08 0.60
N LEU A 49 7.72 18.36 -0.69
CA LEU A 49 8.59 19.33 -1.36
C LEU A 49 7.73 20.45 -1.93
N LEU A 50 7.90 21.66 -1.41
CA LEU A 50 7.09 22.81 -1.80
C LEU A 50 7.87 23.77 -2.69
N ASN A 51 7.16 24.50 -3.55
CA ASN A 51 7.65 25.55 -4.43
C ASN A 51 8.86 25.14 -5.28
N GLN A 52 8.81 23.94 -5.84
CA GLN A 52 9.87 23.41 -6.69
C GLN A 52 9.86 24.11 -8.06
N PRO A 53 10.98 24.74 -8.48
CA PRO A 53 11.03 25.56 -9.70
C PRO A 53 11.06 24.74 -10.99
N ASP A 54 11.35 23.45 -10.91
CA ASP A 54 11.51 22.53 -12.04
C ASP A 54 10.89 21.17 -11.69
N LEU A 55 9.69 21.16 -11.09
CA LEU A 55 9.01 19.95 -10.62
C LEU A 55 8.59 19.08 -11.80
N SER A 56 8.85 17.78 -11.71
CA SER A 56 8.17 16.76 -12.52
C SER A 56 7.49 15.71 -11.64
N ILE A 57 6.57 14.94 -12.22
CA ILE A 57 5.96 13.78 -11.54
C ILE A 57 7.04 12.81 -11.06
N ASP A 58 8.02 12.50 -11.91
CA ASP A 58 9.10 11.57 -11.58
C ASP A 58 9.98 12.07 -10.42
N GLN A 59 10.23 13.38 -10.34
CA GLN A 59 10.96 13.97 -9.21
C GLN A 59 10.15 13.86 -7.91
N CYS A 60 8.84 14.09 -7.97
CA CYS A 60 7.98 13.94 -6.79
C CYS A 60 7.95 12.48 -6.31
N GLN A 61 7.80 11.53 -7.24
CA GLN A 61 7.84 10.10 -6.94
C GLN A 61 9.19 9.66 -6.38
N ALA A 62 10.30 10.16 -6.94
CA ALA A 62 11.64 9.88 -6.42
C ALA A 62 11.85 10.44 -5.01
N PHE A 63 11.27 11.59 -4.69
CA PHE A 63 11.29 12.16 -3.35
C PHE A 63 10.47 11.33 -2.35
N CYS A 64 9.28 10.87 -2.73
CA CYS A 64 8.46 10.02 -1.88
C CYS A 64 9.08 8.63 -1.66
N GLY A 65 9.95 8.16 -2.55
CA GLY A 65 10.60 6.85 -2.42
C GLY A 65 9.56 5.72 -2.42
N PRO A 66 9.69 4.70 -1.55
CA PRO A 66 8.70 3.62 -1.46
C PRO A 66 7.46 3.97 -0.62
N ILE A 67 7.23 5.25 -0.25
CA ILE A 67 5.99 5.66 0.44
C ILE A 67 4.78 5.43 -0.49
N LEU A 68 3.69 4.89 0.06
CA LEU A 68 2.55 4.38 -0.71
C LEU A 68 2.00 5.36 -1.75
N TYR A 69 1.80 6.62 -1.36
CA TYR A 69 1.25 7.65 -2.23
C TYR A 69 2.23 8.78 -2.46
N SER A 70 2.25 9.26 -3.70
CA SER A 70 2.81 10.55 -4.09
C SER A 70 1.70 11.41 -4.70
N GLY A 71 1.81 12.72 -4.57
CA GLY A 71 0.82 13.63 -5.10
C GLY A 71 1.44 14.96 -5.47
N VAL A 72 0.94 15.55 -6.56
CA VAL A 72 1.42 16.83 -7.09
C VAL A 72 0.27 17.83 -7.12
N GLU A 73 0.56 19.06 -6.68
CA GLU A 73 -0.40 20.17 -6.54
C GLU A 73 0.21 21.46 -7.10
N ASP A 74 -0.66 22.34 -7.60
CA ASP A 74 -0.33 23.71 -8.05
C ASP A 74 0.90 23.82 -8.99
N GLY A 75 1.23 22.75 -9.72
CA GLY A 75 2.35 22.68 -10.65
C GLY A 75 3.73 22.56 -10.00
N LYS A 76 3.86 22.79 -8.70
CA LYS A 76 5.16 23.05 -8.05
C LYS A 76 5.30 22.42 -6.66
N ASP A 77 4.22 21.87 -6.13
CA ASP A 77 4.18 21.28 -4.81
C ASP A 77 4.02 19.76 -4.94
N CYS A 78 4.80 19.04 -4.14
CA CYS A 78 4.80 17.59 -4.06
C CYS A 78 4.52 17.18 -2.62
N TYR A 79 3.67 16.18 -2.47
CA TYR A 79 3.23 15.61 -1.20
C TYR A 79 3.34 14.10 -1.27
N CYS A 80 3.63 13.49 -0.12
CA CYS A 80 3.67 12.04 0.04
C CYS A 80 2.71 11.64 1.15
N GLY A 81 2.28 10.39 1.17
CA GLY A 81 1.43 9.88 2.25
C GLY A 81 1.32 8.36 2.25
N GLU A 82 1.01 7.80 3.42
CA GLU A 82 0.73 6.37 3.58
C GLU A 82 -0.77 6.07 3.44
N ALA A 83 -1.61 7.10 3.47
CA ALA A 83 -3.04 7.03 3.26
C ALA A 83 -3.51 8.25 2.46
N ILE A 84 -4.70 8.11 1.84
CA ILE A 84 -5.47 9.26 1.34
C ILE A 84 -6.42 9.67 2.45
N GLU A 85 -6.23 10.86 2.99
CA GLU A 85 -6.86 11.35 4.21
C GLU A 85 -7.77 12.57 3.93
N GLY A 86 -8.15 13.30 4.99
CA GLY A 86 -8.86 14.58 4.86
C GLY A 86 -10.29 14.49 4.30
N GLY A 87 -10.86 13.29 4.18
CA GLY A 87 -12.13 13.08 3.48
C GLY A 87 -12.03 13.34 1.97
N SER A 88 -10.83 13.22 1.42
CA SER A 88 -10.55 13.43 0.01
C SER A 88 -11.26 12.39 -0.86
N VAL A 89 -11.83 12.86 -1.97
CA VAL A 89 -12.56 12.06 -2.95
C VAL A 89 -12.09 12.39 -4.35
N VAL A 90 -12.26 11.44 -5.26
CA VAL A 90 -11.99 11.65 -6.68
C VAL A 90 -12.93 12.73 -7.24
N ILE A 91 -12.35 13.72 -7.90
CA ILE A 91 -13.05 14.81 -8.59
C ILE A 91 -12.78 14.78 -10.09
N GLY A 92 -13.44 15.67 -10.85
CA GLY A 92 -13.26 15.77 -12.29
C GLY A 92 -11.81 16.07 -12.65
N TYR A 93 -11.26 15.33 -13.62
CA TYR A 93 -9.86 15.47 -14.05
C TYR A 93 -9.50 16.90 -14.49
N GLN A 94 -10.49 17.70 -14.91
CA GLN A 94 -10.29 19.09 -15.31
C GLN A 94 -9.87 19.99 -14.14
N ALA A 95 -10.05 19.57 -12.89
CA ALA A 95 -9.53 20.29 -11.73
C ALA A 95 -8.00 20.17 -11.61
N CYS A 96 -7.43 19.06 -12.08
CA CYS A 96 -5.99 18.84 -12.14
C CYS A 96 -5.45 19.24 -13.53
N ASN A 97 -5.51 20.54 -13.83
CA ASN A 97 -5.19 21.09 -15.15
C ASN A 97 -3.98 22.05 -15.14
N VAL A 98 -3.25 22.12 -14.03
CA VAL A 98 -2.04 22.94 -13.91
C VAL A 98 -0.85 22.10 -14.39
N LEU A 99 0.00 22.68 -15.24
CA LEU A 99 1.22 22.01 -15.69
C LEU A 99 2.30 22.03 -14.61
N CYS A 100 3.10 20.99 -14.56
CA CYS A 100 4.29 20.95 -13.71
C CYS A 100 5.28 22.07 -14.11
N THR A 101 5.99 22.66 -13.14
CA THR A 101 6.97 23.72 -13.41
C THR A 101 8.18 23.22 -14.22
N GLY A 102 8.50 21.93 -14.15
CA GLY A 102 9.58 21.28 -14.89
C GLY A 102 9.13 20.34 -16.00
N GLY A 103 7.92 20.52 -16.55
CA GLY A 103 7.45 19.63 -17.62
C GLY A 103 6.14 20.04 -18.27
N VAL A 104 5.63 19.15 -19.13
CA VAL A 104 4.34 19.34 -19.83
C VAL A 104 3.24 18.43 -19.30
N ALA A 105 3.54 17.62 -18.28
CA ALA A 105 2.54 16.83 -17.57
C ALA A 105 1.70 17.72 -16.65
N TYR A 106 0.51 17.26 -16.30
CA TYR A 106 -0.32 17.90 -15.29
C TYR A 106 0.19 17.56 -13.87
N CYS A 107 0.22 18.56 -13.01
CA CYS A 107 0.65 18.50 -11.62
C CYS A 107 -0.41 19.13 -10.70
N GLY A 108 -1.60 18.54 -10.69
CA GLY A 108 -2.71 18.99 -9.86
C GLY A 108 -3.33 20.31 -10.33
N GLY A 109 -3.87 21.08 -9.38
CA GLY A 109 -4.48 22.38 -9.57
C GLY A 109 -4.98 22.99 -8.25
N VAL A 110 -5.72 24.09 -8.34
CA VAL A 110 -6.15 24.83 -7.14
C VAL A 110 -7.14 23.98 -6.32
N ASN A 111 -6.78 23.66 -5.08
CA ASN A 111 -7.53 22.73 -4.21
C ASN A 111 -7.73 21.35 -4.84
N ALA A 112 -6.79 20.92 -5.68
CA ALA A 112 -6.87 19.68 -6.42
C ALA A 112 -5.49 19.02 -6.53
N ILE A 113 -5.35 17.83 -5.99
CA ILE A 113 -4.10 17.06 -6.02
C ILE A 113 -4.24 15.88 -6.98
N GLN A 114 -3.24 15.68 -7.83
CA GLN A 114 -3.16 14.47 -8.64
C GLN A 114 -2.35 13.42 -7.87
N ILE A 115 -3.00 12.32 -7.49
CA ILE A 115 -2.42 11.27 -6.63
C ILE A 115 -1.98 10.07 -7.47
N PHE A 116 -0.83 9.52 -7.11
CA PHE A 116 -0.26 8.29 -7.65
C PHE A 116 0.04 7.33 -6.51
N GLN A 117 -0.15 6.03 -6.74
CA GLN A 117 0.12 4.95 -5.79
C GLN A 117 1.23 4.03 -6.30
N VAL A 118 2.10 3.54 -5.43
CA VAL A 118 3.07 2.49 -5.77
C VAL A 118 2.32 1.25 -6.30
N LYS A 119 2.76 0.72 -7.45
CA LYS A 119 2.32 -0.54 -8.04
C LYS A 119 2.73 -1.69 -7.15
N ASP A 120 1.83 -2.64 -6.99
CA ASP A 120 2.08 -3.85 -6.22
C ASP A 120 2.65 -3.52 -4.83
N TYR A 121 2.09 -2.47 -4.20
CA TYR A 121 2.58 -2.01 -2.90
C TYR A 121 2.49 -3.15 -1.88
N VAL A 122 3.66 -3.55 -1.41
CA VAL A 122 3.82 -4.40 -0.24
C VAL A 122 4.25 -3.46 0.89
N PRO A 123 3.44 -3.27 1.95
CA PRO A 123 3.87 -2.54 3.12
C PRO A 123 5.23 -3.08 3.61
N PRO A 124 6.13 -2.22 4.11
CA PRO A 124 7.30 -2.72 4.83
C PRO A 124 6.85 -3.72 5.91
N PRO A 125 7.54 -4.86 6.08
CA PRO A 125 7.13 -5.86 7.05
C PRO A 125 7.11 -5.23 8.44
N LEU A 126 5.97 -5.28 9.12
CA LEU A 126 5.82 -4.79 10.50
C LEU A 126 6.37 -5.78 11.53
N TRP A 127 6.66 -7.00 11.09
CA TRP A 127 7.05 -8.12 11.92
C TRP A 127 8.34 -8.76 11.38
N THR A 128 9.19 -9.23 12.29
CA THR A 128 10.41 -9.96 11.96
C THR A 128 10.30 -11.39 12.49
N PRO A 129 10.56 -12.42 11.67
CA PRO A 129 10.54 -13.80 12.15
C PRO A 129 11.65 -14.03 13.17
N LEU A 130 11.28 -14.54 14.34
CA LEU A 130 12.22 -15.01 15.36
C LEU A 130 12.55 -16.50 15.22
N GLY A 131 11.66 -17.26 14.58
CA GLY A 131 11.87 -18.67 14.23
C GLY A 131 10.89 -19.62 14.91
N CYS A 132 11.19 -20.91 14.82
CA CYS A 132 10.35 -21.98 15.34
C CYS A 132 10.64 -22.27 16.81
N TYR A 133 9.60 -22.31 17.65
CA TYR A 133 9.70 -22.59 19.09
C TYR A 133 8.87 -23.82 19.47
N THR A 134 9.32 -24.57 20.48
CA THR A 134 8.49 -25.63 21.07
C THR A 134 7.26 -25.03 21.74
N ASP A 135 6.07 -25.56 21.44
CA ASP A 135 4.84 -25.17 22.12
C ASP A 135 4.16 -26.38 22.75
N TYR A 136 3.52 -26.21 23.91
CA TYR A 136 2.89 -27.32 24.61
C TYR A 136 1.49 -26.90 25.06
N PRO A 137 0.43 -27.69 24.80
CA PRO A 137 -0.96 -27.31 25.10
C PRO A 137 -1.24 -26.91 26.56
N LEU A 138 -0.49 -27.45 27.52
CA LEU A 138 -0.64 -27.15 28.95
C LEU A 138 0.33 -26.05 29.45
N SER A 139 1.27 -25.63 28.61
CA SER A 139 2.26 -24.61 28.92
C SER A 139 2.64 -23.85 27.64
N ARG A 140 1.66 -23.13 27.08
CA ARG A 140 1.80 -22.36 25.85
C ARG A 140 2.90 -21.31 25.97
N THR A 141 3.62 -21.11 24.88
CA THR A 141 4.75 -20.19 24.71
C THR A 141 4.26 -18.75 24.60
N LEU A 142 3.15 -18.54 23.89
CA LEU A 142 2.40 -17.29 23.82
C LEU A 142 0.98 -17.58 24.35
N ARG A 143 0.47 -16.77 25.30
CA ARG A 143 -0.75 -17.14 26.05
C ARG A 143 -1.72 -16.00 26.31
N ALA A 144 -1.45 -14.80 25.80
CA ALA A 144 -2.22 -13.62 26.14
C ALA A 144 -3.45 -13.43 25.23
N GLY A 145 -3.25 -13.51 23.91
CA GLY A 145 -4.30 -13.49 22.90
C GLY A 145 -4.25 -14.74 22.04
N SER A 146 -5.39 -15.18 21.51
CA SER A 146 -5.42 -16.28 20.54
C SER A 146 -6.74 -16.37 19.79
N TYR A 147 -6.70 -16.88 18.56
CA TYR A 147 -7.88 -17.39 17.84
C TYR A 147 -7.50 -18.58 16.96
N ILE A 148 -8.51 -19.24 16.40
CA ILE A 148 -8.34 -20.37 15.48
C ILE A 148 -9.17 -20.08 14.23
N ASP A 149 -8.55 -20.26 13.05
CA ASP A 149 -9.24 -20.26 11.77
C ASP A 149 -8.85 -21.49 10.94
N THR A 150 -9.80 -22.42 10.82
CA THR A 150 -9.58 -23.69 10.12
C THR A 150 -9.58 -23.58 8.61
N ASN A 151 -9.99 -22.44 8.03
CA ASN A 151 -10.12 -22.30 6.58
C ASN A 151 -9.21 -21.23 6.01
N ASP A 152 -9.03 -20.12 6.73
CA ASP A 152 -8.47 -18.90 6.15
C ASP A 152 -7.32 -18.32 7.01
N MET A 153 -6.58 -19.14 7.76
CA MET A 153 -5.40 -18.66 8.50
C MET A 153 -4.26 -18.29 7.55
N SER A 154 -3.62 -17.14 7.76
CA SER A 154 -2.37 -16.70 7.15
C SER A 154 -1.41 -16.12 8.21
N LEU A 155 -0.17 -15.81 7.81
CA LEU A 155 0.76 -15.10 8.70
C LEU A 155 0.23 -13.69 8.99
N GLU A 156 -0.22 -13.00 7.95
CA GLU A 156 -0.73 -11.63 7.98
C GLU A 156 -1.96 -11.50 8.89
N ASP A 157 -2.91 -12.45 8.83
CA ASP A 157 -4.09 -12.39 9.70
C ASP A 157 -3.72 -12.49 11.19
N CYS A 158 -2.73 -13.33 11.51
CA CYS A 158 -2.28 -13.48 12.89
C CYS A 158 -1.50 -12.26 13.38
N GLU A 159 -0.63 -11.73 12.52
CA GLU A 159 0.13 -10.50 12.75
C GLU A 159 -0.81 -9.30 12.97
N ASP A 160 -1.82 -9.11 12.13
CA ASP A 160 -2.83 -8.06 12.25
C ASP A 160 -3.66 -8.19 13.52
N PHE A 161 -4.06 -9.41 13.88
CA PHE A 161 -4.77 -9.68 15.14
C PHE A 161 -3.92 -9.27 16.35
N CYS A 162 -2.65 -9.67 16.37
CA CYS A 162 -1.75 -9.33 17.47
C CYS A 162 -1.39 -7.83 17.50
N ASP A 163 -1.33 -7.17 16.35
CA ASP A 163 -1.10 -5.73 16.24
C ASP A 163 -2.27 -4.92 16.81
N GLY A 164 -3.50 -5.31 16.49
CA GLY A 164 -4.73 -4.65 16.93
C GLY A 164 -4.88 -4.56 18.46
N ASP A 165 -4.34 -5.54 19.18
CA ASP A 165 -4.30 -5.58 20.65
C ASP A 165 -2.93 -5.14 21.24
N HIS A 166 -2.04 -4.61 20.40
CA HIS A 166 -0.74 -4.05 20.77
C HIS A 166 0.22 -5.05 21.44
N TYR A 167 0.24 -6.29 20.96
CA TYR A 167 1.21 -7.28 21.42
C TYR A 167 2.59 -7.10 20.76
N THR A 168 3.64 -7.59 21.44
CA THR A 168 5.02 -7.57 20.93
C THR A 168 5.34 -8.78 20.07
N TYR A 169 4.70 -9.92 20.35
CA TYR A 169 4.92 -11.19 19.67
C TYR A 169 3.60 -11.71 19.11
N ALA A 170 3.66 -12.17 17.86
CA ALA A 170 2.66 -12.99 17.20
C ALA A 170 3.24 -14.38 16.98
N GLY A 171 2.40 -15.39 16.89
CA GLY A 171 2.86 -16.71 16.51
C GLY A 171 1.75 -17.64 16.05
N VAL A 172 2.10 -18.45 15.06
CA VAL A 172 1.19 -19.38 14.38
C VAL A 172 1.57 -20.83 14.70
N GLU A 173 0.57 -21.67 14.92
CA GLU A 173 0.75 -23.09 15.23
C GLU A 173 -0.28 -23.95 14.49
N GLY A 174 0.13 -25.18 14.12
CA GLY A 174 -0.78 -26.21 13.64
C GLY A 174 -1.44 -25.92 12.28
N GLY A 175 -1.03 -24.87 11.57
CA GLY A 175 -1.63 -24.45 10.31
C GLY A 175 -2.84 -23.51 10.46
N ASN A 176 -3.42 -23.40 11.65
CA ASN A 176 -4.73 -22.78 11.84
C ASN A 176 -4.92 -22.05 13.17
N GLU A 177 -3.92 -22.02 14.03
CA GLU A 177 -3.98 -21.37 15.34
C GLU A 177 -3.08 -20.12 15.34
N CYS A 178 -3.57 -19.03 15.91
CA CYS A 178 -2.82 -17.81 16.15
C CYS A 178 -2.74 -17.50 17.64
N TYR A 179 -1.59 -17.02 18.10
CA TYR A 179 -1.32 -16.65 19.47
C TYR A 179 -0.53 -15.33 19.57
N CYS A 180 -0.82 -14.55 20.61
CA CYS A 180 -0.13 -13.30 20.89
C CYS A 180 0.37 -13.26 22.33
N ASP A 181 1.48 -12.56 22.55
CA ASP A 181 1.95 -12.20 23.89
C ASP A 181 2.90 -11.00 23.85
N ASN A 182 3.22 -10.46 25.02
CA ASN A 182 4.30 -9.49 25.20
C ASN A 182 5.60 -10.13 25.69
N LYS A 183 5.63 -11.47 25.78
CA LYS A 183 6.81 -12.26 26.15
C LYS A 183 6.70 -13.70 25.67
N ILE A 184 7.85 -14.29 25.39
CA ILE A 184 8.00 -15.73 25.15
C ILE A 184 8.14 -16.45 26.49
N HIS A 185 7.22 -17.38 26.78
CA HIS A 185 7.16 -18.12 28.04
C HIS A 185 7.92 -19.45 28.00
N ALA A 186 8.62 -19.78 29.10
CA ALA A 186 9.11 -21.14 29.33
C ALA A 186 7.95 -22.14 29.48
N PRO A 187 8.08 -23.40 29.00
CA PRO A 187 9.31 -24.05 28.53
C PRO A 187 9.64 -23.81 27.05
N GLY A 188 8.93 -22.90 26.38
CA GLY A 188 9.16 -22.53 24.99
C GLY A 188 10.63 -22.19 24.73
N LYS A 189 11.19 -22.83 23.72
CA LYS A 189 12.60 -22.67 23.30
C LYS A 189 12.70 -22.80 21.79
N LEU A 190 13.64 -22.06 21.21
CA LEU A 190 13.98 -22.15 19.80
C LEU A 190 14.35 -23.60 19.45
N THR A 191 13.86 -24.08 18.32
CA THR A 191 14.10 -25.41 17.76
C THR A 191 14.46 -25.31 16.28
N ASP A 192 14.62 -26.45 15.61
CA ASP A 192 14.87 -26.48 14.18
C ASP A 192 13.69 -25.86 13.42
N ALA A 193 13.99 -24.95 12.49
CA ALA A 193 12.98 -24.31 11.64
C ALA A 193 12.17 -25.32 10.83
N LEU A 194 12.78 -26.48 10.50
CA LEU A 194 12.11 -27.57 9.79
C LEU A 194 10.99 -28.25 10.60
N GLU A 195 10.84 -27.96 11.89
CA GLU A 195 9.72 -28.47 12.69
C GLU A 195 8.47 -27.57 12.62
N CYS A 196 8.58 -26.37 12.03
CA CYS A 196 7.47 -25.50 11.67
C CYS A 196 7.17 -25.66 10.18
N ASP A 197 6.66 -26.82 9.79
CA ASP A 197 6.51 -27.27 8.40
C ASP A 197 5.03 -27.46 7.95
N ILE A 198 4.07 -27.06 8.78
CA ILE A 198 2.64 -27.17 8.45
C ILE A 198 2.21 -25.92 7.70
N GLN A 199 1.63 -26.09 6.51
CA GLN A 199 1.08 -25.00 5.71
C GLN A 199 -0.08 -24.29 6.42
N CYS A 200 -0.22 -22.99 6.22
CA CYS A 200 -1.37 -22.24 6.70
C CYS A 200 -2.66 -22.71 6.00
N SER A 201 -3.79 -22.67 6.72
CA SER A 201 -5.08 -23.14 6.20
C SER A 201 -5.62 -22.27 5.06
N GLY A 202 -5.37 -20.95 5.12
CA GLY A 202 -5.76 -19.96 4.12
C GLY A 202 -4.67 -19.54 3.15
N ASP A 203 -3.40 -19.82 3.47
CA ASP A 203 -2.25 -19.45 2.66
C ASP A 203 -1.22 -20.59 2.54
N PRO A 204 -1.40 -21.51 1.57
CA PRO A 204 -0.56 -22.70 1.45
C PRO A 204 0.86 -22.41 0.96
N ASP A 205 1.17 -21.18 0.53
CA ASP A 205 2.52 -20.79 0.13
C ASP A 205 3.42 -20.45 1.34
N ASN A 206 2.83 -20.30 2.54
CA ASN A 206 3.51 -20.05 3.80
C ASN A 206 3.32 -21.19 4.82
N THR A 207 4.19 -21.24 5.83
CA THR A 207 4.09 -22.16 6.98
C THR A 207 3.48 -21.46 8.19
N CYS A 208 2.60 -22.17 8.90
CA CYS A 208 1.94 -21.70 10.11
C CYS A 208 2.29 -22.62 11.29
N GLY A 209 3.58 -22.67 11.61
CA GLY A 209 4.11 -23.50 12.69
C GLY A 209 4.08 -24.99 12.37
N GLY A 210 3.90 -25.81 13.40
CA GLY A 210 3.91 -27.27 13.30
C GLY A 210 3.16 -27.93 14.45
N SER A 211 3.24 -29.25 14.57
CA SER A 211 2.61 -29.95 15.70
C SER A 211 3.37 -29.69 17.00
N ASN A 212 2.76 -28.98 17.96
CA ASN A 212 3.43 -28.55 19.20
C ASN A 212 4.64 -27.64 18.88
N ARG A 213 4.51 -26.83 17.83
CA ARG A 213 5.54 -25.93 17.30
C ARG A 213 4.90 -24.64 16.86
N ILE A 214 5.36 -23.55 17.46
CA ILE A 214 4.88 -22.21 17.14
C ILE A 214 5.97 -21.45 16.42
N GLU A 215 5.66 -20.93 15.24
CA GLU A 215 6.52 -19.99 14.53
C GLU A 215 6.24 -18.59 15.07
N ILE A 216 7.25 -17.92 15.62
CA ILE A 216 7.10 -16.64 16.34
C ILE A 216 7.68 -15.50 15.51
N PHE A 217 6.96 -14.39 15.51
CA PHE A 217 7.33 -13.12 14.92
C PHE A 217 7.37 -12.03 16.00
N GLU A 218 8.29 -11.08 15.89
CA GLU A 218 8.41 -9.92 16.77
C GLU A 218 8.10 -8.64 16.02
N LYS A 219 7.28 -7.78 16.61
CA LYS A 219 6.93 -6.49 16.03
C LYS A 219 8.17 -5.59 15.95
N ILE A 220 8.43 -5.02 14.77
CA ILE A 220 9.46 -4.01 14.58
C ILE A 220 9.06 -2.78 15.40
N ARG A 221 9.90 -2.41 16.36
CA ARG A 221 9.66 -1.21 17.18
C ARG A 221 10.11 0.02 16.42
N GLU A 222 9.19 0.94 16.18
CA GLU A 222 9.48 2.31 15.76
C GLU A 222 9.91 3.20 16.94
#